data_AF-A0A9J8AZN5-F1
#
_entry.id   AF-A0A9J8AZN5-F1
#
_cell.length_a   1.000
_cell.length_b   1.000
_cell.length_c   1.000
_cell.angle_alpha   90.00
_cell.angle_beta   90.00
_cell.angle_gamma   90.00
#
_symmetry.space_group_name_H-M   'P 1'
#
loop_
_entity.id
_entity.type
_entity.pdbx_description
1 polymer ?
#
loop_
_entity_poly.entity_id
_entity_poly.type
_entity_poly.pdbx_seq_one_letter_code
_entity_poly.pdbx_strand_id
1 'polypeptide(L)'
;MSLSDKDKAAVKALWAKISPKADDIGAEALGRMLTVYPQTKTYFAHWADLSPGSGPVKKHGKVIMGAVGDAVSKIDDLVGGLAALSELHAFKLRVDPANFKILTHNILVTLAVNFPADFTAEVHVAVDKFLAALSAALADKYRLTHHSGASRASANRGTSNDKAKVSDAINKISNNRKGFFFMF
;
A
#
# COMPACT_ATOMS: atom_id res chain seq x y z
N MET A 1 -14.50 -5.13 -7.91
CA MET A 1 -14.75 -6.54 -7.55
C MET A 1 -14.69 -6.63 -6.04
N SER A 2 -15.65 -7.30 -5.41
CA SER A 2 -15.63 -7.57 -3.96
C SER A 2 -14.98 -8.93 -3.70
N LEU A 3 -14.32 -9.07 -2.54
CA LEU A 3 -13.77 -10.35 -2.09
C LEU A 3 -14.90 -11.21 -1.49
N SER A 4 -15.06 -12.44 -1.98
CA SER A 4 -15.91 -13.43 -1.32
C SER A 4 -15.24 -13.93 -0.03
N ASP A 5 -16.00 -14.58 0.86
CA ASP A 5 -15.44 -15.16 2.08
C ASP A 5 -14.40 -16.25 1.77
N LYS A 6 -14.58 -16.98 0.66
CA LYS A 6 -13.59 -17.93 0.15
C LYS A 6 -12.30 -17.23 -0.29
N ASP A 7 -12.41 -16.11 -1.00
CA ASP A 7 -11.24 -15.31 -1.41
C ASP A 7 -10.49 -14.82 -0.15
N LYS A 8 -11.22 -14.27 0.83
CA LYS A 8 -10.62 -13.78 2.09
C LYS A 8 -9.93 -14.89 2.88
N ALA A 9 -10.56 -16.05 2.99
CA ALA A 9 -9.97 -17.20 3.69
C ALA A 9 -8.69 -17.68 3.00
N ALA A 10 -8.69 -17.79 1.67
CA ALA A 10 -7.50 -18.16 0.90
C ALA A 10 -6.35 -17.16 1.08
N VAL A 11 -6.65 -15.85 1.04
CA VAL A 11 -5.66 -14.79 1.27
C VAL A 11 -5.08 -14.87 2.68
N LYS A 12 -5.91 -15.02 3.71
CA LYS A 12 -5.45 -15.16 5.11
C LYS A 12 -4.59 -16.42 5.29
N ALA A 13 -5.00 -17.54 4.70
CA ALA A 13 -4.27 -18.81 4.78
C ALA A 13 -2.89 -18.72 4.10
N LEU A 14 -2.81 -18.12 2.91
CA LEU A 14 -1.53 -17.91 2.24
C LEU A 14 -0.67 -16.90 3.01
N TRP A 15 -1.27 -15.80 3.51
CA TRP A 15 -0.55 -14.79 4.28
C TRP A 15 0.14 -15.37 5.53
N ALA A 16 -0.50 -16.33 6.22
CA ALA A 16 0.11 -17.02 7.35
C ALA A 16 1.42 -17.75 6.99
N LYS A 17 1.57 -18.18 5.73
CA LYS A 17 2.80 -18.80 5.20
C LYS A 17 3.81 -17.77 4.69
N ILE A 18 3.33 -16.64 4.18
CA ILE A 18 4.17 -15.53 3.68
C ILE A 18 4.81 -14.75 4.83
N SER A 19 4.06 -14.50 5.91
CA SER A 19 4.45 -13.55 6.96
C SER A 19 5.84 -13.79 7.59
N PRO A 20 6.33 -15.03 7.80
CA PRO A 20 7.68 -15.25 8.32
C PRO A 20 8.80 -14.84 7.35
N LYS A 21 8.49 -14.69 6.06
CA LYS A 21 9.43 -14.31 4.97
C LYS A 21 9.03 -13.01 4.28
N ALA A 22 8.11 -12.23 4.87
CA ALA A 22 7.52 -11.06 4.23
C ALA A 22 8.57 -10.02 3.82
N ASP A 23 9.62 -9.83 4.63
CA ASP A 23 10.70 -8.89 4.34
C ASP A 23 11.43 -9.24 3.04
N ASP A 24 11.78 -10.53 2.84
CA ASP A 24 12.48 -11.01 1.64
C ASP A 24 11.58 -10.96 0.40
N ILE A 25 10.31 -11.36 0.55
CA ILE A 25 9.30 -11.27 -0.53
C ILE A 25 9.12 -9.82 -0.98
N GLY A 26 9.08 -8.88 -0.03
CA GLY A 26 8.97 -7.46 -0.34
C GLY A 26 10.19 -6.91 -1.06
N ALA A 27 11.39 -7.29 -0.60
CA ALA A 27 12.63 -6.89 -1.25
C ALA A 27 12.72 -7.42 -2.69
N GLU A 28 12.34 -8.68 -2.90
CA GLU A 28 12.33 -9.30 -4.23
C GLU A 28 11.29 -8.65 -5.14
N ALA A 29 10.05 -8.47 -4.69
CA ALA A 29 8.99 -7.84 -5.48
C ALA A 29 9.35 -6.40 -5.88
N LEU A 30 9.91 -5.61 -4.95
CA LEU A 30 10.36 -4.26 -5.26
C LEU A 30 11.56 -4.25 -6.22
N GLY A 31 12.53 -5.14 -6.00
CA GLY A 31 13.67 -5.30 -6.91
C GLY A 31 13.26 -5.68 -8.34
N ARG A 32 12.31 -6.61 -8.48
CA ARG A 32 11.70 -6.98 -9.78
C ARG A 32 11.02 -5.78 -10.42
N MET A 33 10.21 -5.03 -9.66
CA MET A 33 9.55 -3.83 -10.17
C MET A 33 10.54 -2.80 -10.71
N LEU A 34 11.57 -2.46 -9.93
CA LEU A 34 12.57 -1.46 -10.35
C LEU A 34 13.39 -1.94 -11.56
N THR A 35 13.58 -3.24 -11.73
CA THR A 35 14.31 -3.81 -12.86
C THR A 35 13.47 -3.81 -14.15
N VAL A 36 12.25 -4.32 -14.07
CA VAL A 36 11.38 -4.56 -15.25
C VAL A 36 10.60 -3.31 -15.65
N TYR A 37 10.34 -2.41 -14.70
CA TYR A 37 9.55 -1.20 -14.88
C TYR A 37 10.37 0.04 -14.49
N PRO A 38 11.42 0.40 -15.26
CA PRO A 38 12.37 1.44 -14.89
C PRO A 38 11.74 2.83 -14.68
N GLN A 39 10.59 3.12 -15.28
CA GLN A 39 9.83 4.35 -15.03
C GLN A 39 9.45 4.53 -13.56
N THR A 40 9.30 3.44 -12.80
CA THR A 40 8.97 3.47 -11.37
C THR A 40 10.13 3.97 -10.51
N LYS A 41 11.38 3.94 -11.02
CA LYS A 41 12.56 4.44 -10.31
C LYS A 41 12.49 5.92 -9.99
N THR A 42 11.72 6.70 -10.77
CA THR A 42 11.55 8.15 -10.56
C THR A 42 11.04 8.49 -9.16
N TYR A 43 10.19 7.64 -8.56
CA TYR A 43 9.69 7.81 -7.19
C TYR A 43 10.76 7.56 -6.11
N PHE A 44 11.86 6.92 -6.48
CA PHE A 44 12.93 6.49 -5.59
C PHE A 44 14.28 7.14 -5.94
N ALA A 45 14.29 8.22 -6.74
CA ALA A 45 15.50 8.88 -7.22
C ALA A 45 16.40 9.47 -6.09
N HIS A 46 15.87 9.55 -4.86
CA HIS A 46 16.61 9.97 -3.67
C HIS A 46 17.47 8.83 -3.07
N TRP A 47 17.27 7.58 -3.47
CA TRP A 47 18.11 6.47 -3.02
C TRP A 47 19.42 6.41 -3.81
N ALA A 48 20.53 6.24 -3.09
CA ALA A 48 21.85 6.10 -3.68
C ALA A 48 22.03 4.80 -4.49
N ASP A 49 21.26 3.75 -4.17
CA ASP A 49 21.34 2.45 -4.82
C ASP A 49 19.96 1.80 -4.99
N LEU A 50 19.54 1.67 -6.25
CA LEU A 50 18.27 1.07 -6.68
C LEU A 50 18.43 -0.37 -7.20
N SER A 51 19.61 -0.97 -7.04
CA SER A 51 19.85 -2.34 -7.48
C SER A 51 19.00 -3.35 -6.66
N PRO A 52 18.56 -4.45 -7.28
CA PRO A 52 17.88 -5.52 -6.55
C PRO A 52 18.73 -6.01 -5.38
N GLY A 53 18.13 -6.06 -4.18
CA GLY A 53 18.81 -6.51 -2.98
C GLY A 53 19.66 -5.44 -2.26
N SER A 54 19.69 -4.19 -2.75
CA SER A 54 20.32 -3.08 -2.06
C SER A 54 19.67 -2.82 -0.69
N GLY A 55 20.41 -2.16 0.22
CA GLY A 55 19.92 -1.78 1.54
C GLY A 55 18.60 -0.99 1.50
N PRO A 56 18.50 0.10 0.70
CA PRO A 56 17.25 0.85 0.54
C PRO A 56 16.08 -0.01 0.03
N VAL A 57 16.32 -0.85 -0.99
CA VAL A 57 15.28 -1.74 -1.57
C VAL A 57 14.78 -2.75 -0.54
N LYS A 58 15.68 -3.39 0.21
CA LYS A 58 15.29 -4.32 1.29
C LYS A 58 14.48 -3.61 2.38
N LYS A 59 14.95 -2.45 2.84
CA LYS A 59 14.29 -1.66 3.89
C LYS A 59 12.88 -1.26 3.46
N HIS A 60 12.70 -0.80 2.22
CA HIS A 60 11.38 -0.38 1.75
C HIS A 60 10.46 -1.56 1.38
N GLY A 61 11.01 -2.65 0.85
CA GLY A 61 10.28 -3.90 0.63
C GLY A 61 9.60 -4.40 1.90
N LYS A 62 10.30 -4.35 3.04
CA LYS A 62 9.74 -4.62 4.36
C LYS A 62 8.54 -3.71 4.71
N VAL A 63 8.66 -2.40 4.45
CA VAL A 63 7.57 -1.44 4.70
C VAL A 63 6.34 -1.77 3.85
N ILE A 64 6.55 -2.09 2.57
CA ILE A 64 5.46 -2.49 1.65
C ILE A 64 4.75 -3.73 2.18
N MET A 65 5.49 -4.77 2.53
CA MET A 65 4.87 -6.03 2.96
C MET A 65 4.27 -5.95 4.36
N GLY A 66 4.78 -5.08 5.24
CA GLY A 66 4.10 -4.71 6.47
C GLY A 66 2.72 -4.09 6.22
N ALA A 67 2.63 -3.16 5.27
CA ALA A 67 1.34 -2.56 4.88
C ALA A 67 0.39 -3.57 4.20
N VAL A 68 0.91 -4.54 3.44
CA VAL A 68 0.11 -5.64 2.90
C VAL A 68 -0.44 -6.52 4.03
N GLY A 69 0.37 -6.83 5.04
CA GLY A 69 -0.09 -7.57 6.22
C GLY A 69 -1.18 -6.84 7.00
N ASP A 70 -1.01 -5.53 7.21
CA ASP A 70 -2.06 -4.69 7.79
C ASP A 70 -3.34 -4.73 6.95
N ALA A 71 -3.23 -4.70 5.62
CA ALA A 71 -4.37 -4.81 4.72
C ALA A 71 -5.07 -6.17 4.82
N VAL A 72 -4.33 -7.27 4.97
CA VAL A 72 -4.92 -8.61 5.24
C VAL A 72 -5.70 -8.62 6.55
N SER A 73 -5.21 -7.93 7.59
CA SER A 73 -5.93 -7.80 8.86
C SER A 73 -7.23 -6.98 8.76
N LYS A 74 -7.30 -6.08 7.77
CA LYS A 74 -8.41 -5.17 7.49
C LYS A 74 -9.22 -5.56 6.25
N ILE A 75 -9.14 -6.83 5.83
CA ILE A 75 -9.66 -7.28 4.52
C ILE A 75 -11.17 -7.09 4.34
N ASP A 76 -11.91 -6.92 5.44
CA ASP A 76 -13.36 -6.67 5.44
C ASP A 76 -13.71 -5.18 5.17
N ASP A 77 -12.78 -4.25 5.44
CA ASP A 77 -12.90 -2.83 5.12
C ASP A 77 -11.53 -2.23 4.74
N LEU A 78 -11.11 -2.49 3.50
CA LEU A 78 -9.84 -1.98 2.97
C LEU A 78 -9.86 -0.46 2.78
N VAL A 79 -10.99 0.13 2.41
CA VAL A 79 -11.08 1.57 2.12
C VAL A 79 -10.96 2.38 3.42
N GLY A 80 -11.71 2.04 4.45
CA GLY A 80 -11.57 2.67 5.77
C GLY A 80 -10.23 2.33 6.40
N GLY A 81 -9.82 1.06 6.34
CA GLY A 81 -8.59 0.57 6.95
C GLY A 81 -7.28 1.14 6.39
N LEU A 82 -7.28 1.58 5.12
CA LEU A 82 -6.11 2.13 4.41
C LEU A 82 -6.24 3.64 4.12
N ALA A 83 -7.25 4.33 4.64
CA ALA A 83 -7.52 5.74 4.33
C ALA A 83 -6.29 6.64 4.53
N ALA A 84 -5.59 6.54 5.67
CA ALA A 84 -4.39 7.34 5.94
C ALA A 84 -3.23 7.03 4.98
N LEU A 85 -3.10 5.77 4.53
CA LEU A 85 -2.09 5.37 3.57
C LEU A 85 -2.43 5.86 2.16
N SER A 86 -3.72 5.89 1.80
CA SER A 86 -4.22 6.50 0.57
C SER A 86 -3.93 8.01 0.55
N GLU A 87 -4.18 8.75 1.64
CA GLU A 87 -3.87 10.18 1.73
C GLU A 87 -2.37 10.46 1.59
N LEU A 88 -1.53 9.64 2.23
CA LEU A 88 -0.08 9.74 2.11
C LEU A 88 0.35 9.62 0.64
N HIS A 89 -0.11 8.58 -0.05
CA HIS A 89 0.24 8.35 -1.44
C HIS A 89 -0.33 9.43 -2.37
N ALA A 90 -1.58 9.85 -2.15
CA ALA A 90 -2.26 10.84 -2.99
C ALA A 90 -1.66 12.24 -2.87
N PHE A 91 -1.48 12.74 -1.65
CA PHE A 91 -1.24 14.16 -1.43
C PHE A 91 0.22 14.50 -1.15
N LYS A 92 0.97 13.57 -0.57
CA LYS A 92 2.39 13.79 -0.23
C LYS A 92 3.32 13.13 -1.25
N LEU A 93 3.16 11.83 -1.49
CA LEU A 93 4.06 11.10 -2.39
C LEU A 93 3.69 11.28 -3.86
N ARG A 94 2.42 11.56 -4.15
CA ARG A 94 1.85 11.78 -5.50
C ARG A 94 2.22 10.66 -6.48
N VAL A 95 2.20 9.42 -6.01
CA VAL A 95 2.45 8.24 -6.84
C VAL A 95 1.30 8.08 -7.83
N ASP A 96 1.54 7.91 -9.13
CA ASP A 96 0.45 7.65 -10.06
C ASP A 96 -0.21 6.30 -9.71
N PRO A 97 -1.55 6.24 -9.53
CA PRO A 97 -2.26 5.02 -9.16
C PRO A 97 -2.00 3.81 -10.08
N ALA A 98 -1.60 4.02 -11.33
CA ALA A 98 -1.23 2.94 -12.24
C ALA A 98 -0.05 2.11 -11.70
N ASN A 99 0.87 2.72 -10.94
CA ASN A 99 2.04 2.02 -10.38
C ASN A 99 1.69 1.05 -9.25
N PHE A 100 0.54 1.21 -8.57
CA PHE A 100 0.10 0.22 -7.59
C PHE A 100 -0.12 -1.15 -8.24
N LYS A 101 -0.72 -1.17 -9.43
CA LYS A 101 -0.95 -2.41 -10.19
C LYS A 101 0.35 -3.07 -10.64
N ILE A 102 1.38 -2.26 -10.94
CA ILE A 102 2.70 -2.77 -11.29
C ILE A 102 3.33 -3.46 -10.07
N LEU A 103 3.31 -2.81 -8.91
CA LEU A 103 3.85 -3.40 -7.69
C LEU A 103 3.10 -4.69 -7.31
N THR A 104 1.77 -4.67 -7.35
CA THR A 104 0.98 -5.86 -7.00
C THR A 104 1.20 -7.03 -7.96
N HIS A 105 1.39 -6.76 -9.25
CA HIS A 105 1.80 -7.81 -10.20
C HIS A 105 3.16 -8.41 -9.84
N ASN A 106 4.15 -7.59 -9.48
CA ASN A 106 5.46 -8.11 -9.06
C ASN A 106 5.37 -8.89 -7.74
N ILE A 107 4.47 -8.53 -6.82
CA ILE A 107 4.17 -9.33 -5.62
C ILE A 107 3.59 -10.70 -6.04
N LEU A 108 2.60 -10.74 -6.93
CA LEU A 108 2.01 -12.00 -7.41
C LEU A 108 3.08 -12.93 -8.02
N VAL A 109 3.96 -12.40 -8.87
CA VAL A 109 5.05 -13.17 -9.48
C VAL A 109 5.99 -13.72 -8.41
N THR A 110 6.41 -12.89 -7.45
CA THR A 110 7.28 -13.32 -6.34
C THR A 110 6.62 -14.42 -5.50
N LEU A 111 5.32 -14.30 -5.22
CA LEU A 111 4.58 -15.32 -4.47
C LEU A 111 4.49 -16.64 -5.24
N ALA A 112 4.21 -16.60 -6.54
CA ALA A 112 4.16 -17.80 -7.38
C ALA A 112 5.50 -18.54 -7.43
N VAL A 113 6.62 -17.80 -7.48
CA VAL A 113 7.98 -18.38 -7.50
C VAL A 113 8.34 -19.00 -6.14
N ASN A 114 8.01 -18.34 -5.04
CA ASN A 114 8.46 -18.74 -3.70
C ASN A 114 7.52 -19.73 -2.98
N PHE A 115 6.25 -19.80 -3.40
CA PHE A 115 5.22 -20.67 -2.79
C PHE A 115 4.48 -21.52 -3.84
N PRO A 116 5.16 -22.20 -4.79
CA PRO A 116 4.51 -22.83 -5.94
C PRO A 116 3.51 -23.93 -5.55
N ALA A 117 3.75 -24.64 -4.45
CA ALA A 117 2.84 -25.67 -3.95
C ALA A 117 1.55 -25.08 -3.31
N ASP A 118 1.63 -23.86 -2.77
CA ASP A 118 0.52 -23.19 -2.10
C ASP A 118 -0.21 -22.20 -3.01
N PHE A 119 0.43 -21.79 -4.10
CA PHE A 119 -0.09 -20.80 -5.06
C PHE A 119 -0.87 -21.47 -6.19
N THR A 120 -1.93 -22.20 -5.82
CA THR A 120 -2.85 -22.85 -6.78
C THR A 120 -3.60 -21.81 -7.62
N ALA A 121 -4.27 -22.24 -8.69
CA ALA A 121 -5.07 -21.34 -9.53
C ALA A 121 -6.14 -20.58 -8.72
N GLU A 122 -6.80 -21.24 -7.77
CA GLU A 122 -7.80 -20.62 -6.90
C GLU A 122 -7.17 -19.60 -5.95
N VAL A 123 -6.03 -19.92 -5.35
CA VAL A 123 -5.30 -19.01 -4.47
C VAL A 123 -4.79 -17.80 -5.25
N HIS A 124 -4.25 -18.01 -6.45
CA HIS A 124 -3.83 -16.94 -7.34
C HIS A 124 -4.98 -15.96 -7.62
N VAL A 125 -6.15 -16.45 -8.03
CA VAL A 125 -7.32 -15.60 -8.29
C VAL A 125 -7.75 -14.83 -7.04
N ALA A 126 -7.75 -15.47 -5.85
CA ALA A 126 -8.10 -14.81 -4.60
C ALA A 126 -7.12 -13.69 -4.23
N VAL A 127 -5.82 -13.94 -4.38
CA VAL A 127 -4.76 -12.97 -4.08
C VAL A 127 -4.76 -11.82 -5.09
N ASP A 128 -4.95 -12.10 -6.37
CA ASP A 128 -5.06 -11.07 -7.42
C ASP A 128 -6.24 -10.12 -7.14
N LYS A 129 -7.43 -10.68 -6.83
CA LYS A 129 -8.59 -9.87 -6.41
C LYS A 129 -8.27 -9.02 -5.17
N PHE A 130 -7.58 -9.59 -4.18
CA PHE A 130 -7.23 -8.86 -2.96
C PHE A 130 -6.28 -7.71 -3.24
N LEU A 131 -5.23 -7.95 -4.02
CA LEU A 131 -4.27 -6.92 -4.39
C LEU A 131 -4.88 -5.85 -5.31
N ALA A 132 -5.84 -6.23 -6.16
CA ALA A 132 -6.63 -5.28 -6.93
C ALA A 132 -7.52 -4.40 -6.04
N ALA A 133 -8.16 -4.98 -5.03
CA ALA A 133 -8.96 -4.25 -4.04
C ALA A 133 -8.09 -3.33 -3.16
N LEU A 134 -6.91 -3.79 -2.74
CA LEU A 134 -5.91 -3.00 -2.03
C LEU A 134 -5.47 -1.80 -2.88
N SER A 135 -5.12 -2.02 -4.15
CA SER A 135 -4.74 -0.94 -5.07
C SER A 135 -5.87 0.07 -5.26
N ALA A 136 -7.12 -0.40 -5.36
CA ALA A 136 -8.28 0.48 -5.46
C ALA A 136 -8.50 1.32 -4.19
N ALA A 137 -8.30 0.74 -3.01
CA ALA A 137 -8.38 1.44 -1.73
C ALA A 137 -7.27 2.49 -1.59
N LEU A 138 -6.04 2.19 -2.00
CA LEU A 138 -4.96 3.18 -2.05
C LEU A 138 -5.26 4.33 -3.01
N ALA A 139 -5.95 4.06 -4.11
CA ALA A 139 -6.37 5.06 -5.08
C ALA A 139 -7.63 5.86 -4.68
N ASP A 140 -8.27 5.56 -3.55
CA ASP A 140 -9.54 6.20 -3.15
C ASP A 140 -9.44 7.73 -3.08
N LYS A 141 -8.43 8.24 -2.35
CA LYS A 141 -8.27 9.69 -2.12
C LYS A 141 -7.79 10.46 -3.34
N TYR A 142 -7.30 9.78 -4.39
CA TYR A 142 -6.97 10.40 -5.66
C TYR A 142 -8.22 10.82 -6.44
N ARG A 143 -9.36 10.16 -6.25
CA ARG A 143 -10.61 10.50 -6.96
C ARG A 143 -11.30 11.74 -6.39
N LEU A 144 -11.04 12.04 -5.12
CA LEU A 144 -11.62 13.19 -4.44
C LEU A 144 -11.03 14.54 -4.89
N THR A 145 -9.88 14.55 -5.58
CA THR A 145 -9.29 15.79 -6.12
C THR A 145 -9.84 16.20 -7.48
N HIS A 146 -10.37 15.26 -8.27
CA HIS A 146 -10.91 15.57 -9.60
C HIS A 146 -12.38 16.05 -9.56
N HIS A 147 -13.15 15.72 -8.53
CA HIS A 147 -14.54 16.19 -8.37
C HIS A 147 -14.73 17.32 -7.34
N SER A 148 -13.71 17.68 -6.56
CA SER A 148 -13.85 18.71 -5.52
C SER A 148 -13.69 20.16 -5.99
N GLY A 149 -13.49 20.38 -7.29
CA GLY A 149 -13.60 21.73 -7.89
C GLY A 149 -15.00 22.35 -7.77
N ALA A 150 -16.05 21.55 -7.55
CA ALA A 150 -17.43 22.02 -7.47
C ALA A 150 -18.11 21.88 -6.09
N SER A 151 -17.62 21.02 -5.19
CA SER A 151 -18.33 20.69 -3.93
C SER A 151 -17.74 21.32 -2.66
N ARG A 152 -16.57 21.97 -2.73
CA ARG A 152 -15.88 22.47 -1.53
C ARG A 152 -16.47 23.75 -0.94
N ALA A 153 -17.44 24.37 -1.62
CA ALA A 153 -18.13 25.58 -1.15
C ALA A 153 -19.22 25.31 -0.09
N SER A 154 -19.71 24.07 0.06
CA SER A 154 -20.87 23.78 0.94
C SER A 154 -20.57 23.07 2.26
N ALA A 155 -19.38 22.48 2.45
CA ALA A 155 -19.12 21.61 3.61
C ALA A 155 -18.39 22.27 4.79
N ASN A 156 -18.02 23.55 4.69
CA ASN A 156 -17.26 24.25 5.72
C ASN A 156 -18.15 24.95 6.76
N ARG A 157 -19.07 24.20 7.40
CA ARG A 157 -19.77 24.63 8.63
C ARG A 157 -19.56 23.60 9.75
N GLY A 158 -18.30 23.24 10.01
CA GLY A 158 -17.90 22.60 11.27
C GLY A 158 -17.49 23.68 12.27
N THR A 159 -18.06 23.63 13.48
CA THR A 159 -17.79 24.60 14.55
C THR A 159 -16.30 24.60 14.93
N SER A 160 -15.78 25.73 15.42
CA SER A 160 -14.33 25.91 15.65
C SER A 160 -13.73 24.88 16.62
N ASN A 161 -14.56 24.26 17.45
CA ASN A 161 -14.15 23.27 18.44
C ASN A 161 -13.76 21.92 17.81
N ASP A 162 -14.37 21.53 16.69
CA ASP A 162 -14.04 20.27 16.00
C ASP A 162 -12.74 20.39 15.20
N LYS A 163 -12.46 21.56 14.63
CA LYS A 163 -11.19 21.84 13.93
C LYS A 163 -10.00 21.82 14.87
N ALA A 164 -10.17 22.32 16.10
CA ALA A 164 -9.14 22.28 17.13
C ALA A 164 -8.82 20.84 17.54
N LYS A 165 -9.83 19.99 17.77
CA LYS A 165 -9.62 18.57 18.12
C LYS A 165 -8.95 17.76 17.01
N VAL A 166 -9.31 18.00 15.75
CA VAL A 166 -8.68 17.34 14.59
C VAL A 166 -7.23 17.80 14.43
N SER A 167 -6.97 19.10 14.58
CA SER A 167 -5.61 19.65 14.56
C SER A 167 -4.75 19.08 15.69
N ASP A 168 -5.30 18.93 16.89
CA ASP A 168 -4.60 18.33 18.03
C ASP A 168 -4.36 16.83 17.86
N ALA A 169 -5.31 16.08 17.29
CA ALA A 169 -5.13 14.67 16.96
C ALA A 169 -4.04 14.47 15.89
N ILE A 170 -4.03 15.30 14.85
CA ILE A 170 -3.00 15.29 13.80
C ILE A 170 -1.64 15.68 14.40
N ASN A 171 -1.60 16.69 15.27
CA ASN A 171 -0.36 17.10 15.94
C ASN A 171 0.16 16.06 16.93
N LYS A 172 -0.72 15.29 17.59
CA LYS A 172 -0.32 14.21 18.51
C LYS A 172 0.23 12.99 17.75
N ILE A 173 -0.35 12.67 16.58
CA ILE A 173 0.17 11.64 15.65
C ILE A 173 1.48 12.09 14.98
N SER A 174 1.62 13.39 14.71
CA SER A 174 2.85 14.01 14.21
C SER A 174 3.96 14.02 15.28
N ASN A 175 3.62 14.39 16.53
CA ASN A 175 4.55 14.46 17.66
C ASN A 175 5.08 13.09 18.09
N ASN A 176 4.25 12.04 18.05
CA ASN A 176 4.74 10.68 18.35
C ASN A 176 5.58 10.06 17.22
N ARG A 177 5.75 10.77 16.09
CA ARG A 177 6.67 10.41 14.99
C ARG A 177 7.74 11.47 14.74
N LYS A 178 7.99 12.37 15.70
CA LYS A 178 9.06 13.37 15.60
C LYS A 178 10.48 12.79 15.67
N GLY A 179 10.63 11.48 15.83
CA GLY A 179 11.90 10.77 15.62
C GLY A 179 12.12 10.24 14.20
N PHE A 180 11.19 10.45 13.25
CA PHE A 180 11.26 9.83 11.92
C PHE A 180 11.05 10.81 10.76
N PHE A 181 11.44 12.07 10.97
CA PHE A 181 11.51 13.07 9.90
C PHE A 181 13.00 13.39 9.69
N PHE A 182 13.48 13.25 8.45
CA PHE A 182 14.88 13.26 8.00
C PHE A 182 15.64 11.91 8.07
N MET A 183 15.16 10.90 7.33
CA MET A 183 15.99 10.05 6.47
C MET A 183 15.10 8.94 5.90
N PHE A 184 14.69 9.11 4.65
CA PHE A 184 14.53 8.00 3.72
C PHE A 184 15.17 8.45 2.41
#